data_AF-A0A0G0U142-F1
#
_entry.id   AF-A0A0G0U142-F1
#
_cell.length_a   1.000
_cell.length_b   1.000
_cell.length_c   1.000
_cell.angle_alpha   90.00
_cell.angle_beta   90.00
_cell.angle_gamma   90.00
#
_symmetry.space_group_name_H-M   'P 1'
#
loop_
_entity.id
_entity.type
_entity.pdbx_description
1 polymer ?
#
loop_
_entity_poly.entity_id
_entity_poly.type
_entity_poly.pdbx_seq_one_letter_code
_entity_poly.pdbx_strand_id
1 'polypeptide(L)'
;MPKKIFIVLILIFIIGILYSLGVQIYESLQVSGRLEQEAEELVNLEKKNSELKKKLTEVQSLSFIEQQTRNKLGWSRAGETVVIIPQEELDKVLGVKEEVQKIIEPYWQGWMKLFWK
;
A
#
# COMPACT_ATOMS: atom_id res chain seq x y z
N MET A 1 -32.50 37.75 43.49
CA MET A 1 -31.86 37.80 42.16
C MET A 1 -30.43 37.22 42.10
N PRO A 2 -29.50 37.40 43.09
CA PRO A 2 -28.11 36.95 42.94
C PRO A 2 -27.95 35.42 42.94
N LYS A 3 -28.82 34.70 43.67
CA LYS A 3 -28.79 33.23 43.75
C LYS A 3 -28.99 32.54 42.39
N LYS A 4 -29.85 33.11 41.52
CA LYS A 4 -30.08 32.55 40.17
C LYS A 4 -28.87 32.76 39.26
N ILE A 5 -28.21 33.90 39.36
CA ILE A 5 -26.99 34.23 38.61
C ILE A 5 -25.84 33.31 39.06
N PHE A 6 -25.72 33.06 40.36
CA PHE A 6 -24.74 32.15 40.93
C PHE A 6 -24.95 30.69 40.46
N ILE A 7 -26.21 30.24 40.39
CA ILE A 7 -26.55 28.90 39.86
C ILE A 7 -26.17 28.78 38.38
N VAL A 8 -26.44 29.82 37.58
CA VAL A 8 -26.06 29.83 36.15
C VAL A 8 -24.54 29.79 35.97
N LEU A 9 -23.79 30.54 36.79
CA LEU A 9 -22.32 30.50 36.77
C LEU A 9 -21.77 29.11 37.13
N ILE A 10 -22.34 28.45 38.13
CA ILE A 10 -21.98 27.07 38.49
C ILE A 10 -22.30 26.11 37.35
N LEU A 11 -23.43 26.27 36.68
CA LEU A 11 -23.83 25.41 35.56
C LEU A 11 -22.82 25.54 34.40
N ILE A 12 -22.44 26.77 34.04
CA ILE A 12 -21.44 27.04 33.00
C ILE A 12 -20.09 26.43 33.38
N PHE A 13 -19.69 26.54 34.65
CA PHE A 13 -18.45 25.96 35.14
C PHE A 13 -18.44 24.43 35.04
N ILE A 14 -19.54 23.78 35.41
CA ILE A 14 -19.70 22.32 35.29
C ILE A 14 -19.65 21.88 33.82
N ILE A 15 -20.31 22.61 32.92
CA ILE A 15 -20.28 22.34 31.48
C ILE A 15 -18.85 22.46 30.93
N GLY A 16 -18.10 23.48 31.38
CA GLY A 16 -16.69 23.65 31.00
C GLY A 16 -15.81 22.49 31.44
N ILE A 17 -16.02 21.97 32.65
CA ILE A 17 -15.29 20.79 33.16
C ILE A 17 -15.65 19.55 32.32
N LEU A 18 -16.93 19.31 32.06
CA LEU A 18 -17.38 18.16 31.26
C LEU A 18 -16.80 18.19 29.84
N TYR A 19 -16.74 19.38 29.22
CA TYR A 19 -16.14 19.55 27.91
C TYR A 19 -14.63 19.25 27.93
N SER A 20 -13.90 19.79 28.91
CA SER A 20 -12.45 19.57 29.05
C SER A 20 -12.11 18.09 29.24
N LEU A 21 -12.89 17.37 30.06
CA LEU A 21 -12.70 15.94 30.29
C LEU A 21 -13.05 15.13 29.03
N GLY A 22 -14.10 15.50 28.31
CA GLY A 22 -14.48 14.85 27.05
C GLY A 22 -13.38 14.94 25.98
N VAL A 23 -12.77 16.12 25.82
CA VAL A 23 -11.66 16.33 24.88
C VAL A 23 -10.43 15.51 25.26
N GLN A 24 -10.04 15.50 26.54
CA GLN A 24 -8.87 14.73 27.00
C GLN A 24 -9.03 13.22 26.80
N ILE A 25 -10.24 12.68 27.05
CA ILE A 25 -10.53 11.26 26.83
C ILE A 25 -10.46 10.93 25.33
N TYR A 26 -10.99 11.79 24.47
CA TYR A 26 -10.94 11.60 23.02
C TYR A 26 -9.50 11.61 22.48
N GLU A 27 -8.69 12.57 22.93
CA GLU A 27 -7.27 12.66 22.55
C GLU A 27 -6.49 11.42 23.01
N SER A 28 -6.70 10.95 24.26
CA SER A 28 -6.03 9.76 24.79
C SER A 28 -6.37 8.48 24.02
N LEU A 29 -7.62 8.32 23.59
CA LEU A 29 -8.06 7.18 22.78
C LEU A 29 -7.42 7.22 21.38
N GLN A 30 -7.31 8.41 20.78
CA GLN A 30 -6.70 8.57 19.47
C GLN A 30 -5.19 8.34 19.49
N VAL A 31 -4.51 8.71 20.58
CA VAL A 31 -3.08 8.41 20.79
C VAL A 31 -2.82 6.92 20.91
N SER A 32 -3.72 6.19 21.57
CA SER A 32 -3.61 4.73 21.72
C SER A 32 -3.71 4.02 20.37
N GLY A 33 -4.62 4.46 19.49
CA GLY A 33 -4.75 3.91 18.14
C GLY A 33 -3.53 4.16 17.24
N ARG A 34 -2.83 5.30 17.42
CA ARG A 34 -1.60 5.59 16.65
C ARG A 34 -0.45 4.67 17.02
N LEU A 35 -0.30 4.35 18.31
CA LEU A 35 0.71 3.41 18.79
C LEU A 35 0.51 2.00 18.23
N GLU A 36 -0.75 1.55 18.13
CA GLU A 36 -1.08 0.24 17.57
C GLU A 36 -0.82 0.18 16.06
N GLN A 37 -1.19 1.25 15.33
CA GLN A 37 -0.90 1.36 13.89
C GLN A 37 0.60 1.37 13.59
N GLU A 38 1.39 2.17 14.32
CA GLU A 38 2.84 2.22 14.16
C GLU A 38 3.50 0.88 14.52
N ALA A 39 3.01 0.19 15.55
CA ALA A 39 3.49 -1.14 15.90
C ALA A 39 3.19 -2.17 14.79
N GLU A 40 1.99 -2.13 14.21
CA GLU A 40 1.61 -3.00 13.09
C GLU A 40 2.44 -2.70 11.82
N GLU A 41 2.70 -1.42 11.53
CA GLU A 41 3.57 -1.01 10.43
C GLU A 41 5.00 -1.52 10.61
N LEU A 42 5.57 -1.41 11.82
CA LEU A 42 6.90 -1.95 12.12
C LEU A 42 6.97 -3.47 11.89
N VAL A 43 5.98 -4.23 12.37
CA VAL A 43 5.92 -5.69 12.15
C VAL A 43 5.84 -6.03 10.66
N ASN A 44 5.02 -5.29 9.90
CA ASN A 44 4.90 -5.47 8.47
C ASN A 44 6.19 -5.12 7.72
N LEU A 45 6.89 -4.06 8.12
CA LEU A 45 8.18 -3.67 7.55
C LEU A 45 9.28 -4.69 7.84
N GLU A 46 9.35 -5.22 9.07
CA GLU A 46 10.30 -6.28 9.42
C GLU A 46 10.05 -7.56 8.62
N LYS A 47 8.78 -7.95 8.46
CA LYS A 47 8.41 -9.10 7.63
C LYS A 47 8.84 -8.90 6.18
N LYS A 48 8.52 -7.74 5.58
CA LYS A 48 8.95 -7.39 4.21
C LYS A 48 10.47 -7.41 4.07
N ASN A 49 11.20 -6.85 5.05
CA ASN A 49 12.66 -6.86 5.04
C ASN A 49 13.21 -8.29 5.07
N SER A 50 12.66 -9.16 5.93
CA SER A 50 13.03 -10.57 6.00
C SER A 50 12.78 -11.31 4.69
N GLU A 51 11.62 -11.11 4.07
CA GLU A 51 11.28 -11.68 2.75
C GLU A 51 12.23 -11.19 1.65
N LEU A 52 12.53 -9.89 1.62
CA LEU A 52 13.47 -9.32 0.66
C LEU A 52 14.89 -9.85 0.84
N LYS A 53 15.36 -10.02 2.09
CA LYS A 53 16.65 -10.65 2.37
C LYS A 53 16.71 -12.09 1.86
N LYS A 54 15.64 -12.87 2.05
CA LYS A 54 15.57 -14.24 1.51
C LYS A 54 15.65 -14.26 -0.02
N LYS A 55 14.88 -13.39 -0.68
CA LYS A 55 14.92 -13.24 -2.14
C LYS A 55 16.28 -12.79 -2.65
N LEU A 56 16.95 -11.90 -1.92
CA LEU A 56 18.30 -11.45 -2.26
C LEU A 56 19.29 -12.61 -2.26
N THR A 57 19.27 -13.43 -1.21
CA THR A 57 20.11 -14.63 -1.12
C THR A 57 19.80 -15.63 -2.24
N GLU A 58 18.52 -15.82 -2.58
CA GLU A 58 18.10 -16.69 -3.67
C GLU A 58 18.62 -16.19 -5.03
N VAL A 59 18.47 -14.90 -5.33
CA VAL A 59 18.94 -14.28 -6.58
C VAL A 59 20.46 -14.27 -6.70
N GLN A 60 21.18 -14.16 -5.56
CA GLN A 60 22.64 -14.26 -5.52
C GLN A 60 23.15 -15.70 -5.63
N SER A 61 22.29 -16.71 -5.50
CA SER A 61 22.70 -18.10 -5.60
C SER A 61 23.25 -18.44 -6.98
N LEU A 62 24.27 -19.29 -7.02
CA LEU A 62 24.89 -19.73 -8.28
C LEU A 62 23.87 -20.39 -9.21
N SER A 63 22.93 -21.16 -8.67
CA SER A 63 21.85 -21.81 -9.42
C SER A 63 20.93 -20.81 -10.12
N PHE A 64 20.59 -19.71 -9.44
CA PHE A 64 19.75 -18.67 -10.04
C PHE A 64 20.52 -17.93 -11.14
N ILE A 65 21.77 -17.55 -10.89
CA ILE A 65 22.63 -16.88 -11.89
C ILE A 65 22.81 -17.77 -13.12
N GLU A 66 23.07 -19.06 -12.94
CA GLU A 66 23.21 -20.02 -14.03
C GLU A 66 21.91 -20.15 -14.82
N GLN A 67 20.77 -20.29 -14.14
CA GLN A 67 19.45 -20.38 -14.78
C GLN A 67 19.13 -19.10 -15.58
N GLN A 68 19.34 -17.92 -15.02
CA GLN A 68 19.11 -16.65 -15.71
C GLN A 68 20.05 -16.49 -16.92
N THR A 69 21.31 -16.90 -16.78
CA THR A 69 22.27 -16.90 -17.90
C THR A 69 21.82 -17.84 -19.01
N ARG A 70 21.43 -19.08 -18.67
CA ARG A 70 20.89 -20.07 -19.63
C ARG A 70 19.68 -19.53 -20.37
N ASN A 71 18.69 -19.00 -19.64
CA ASN A 71 17.48 -18.45 -20.21
C ASN A 71 17.77 -17.27 -21.16
N LYS A 72 18.68 -16.36 -20.79
CA LYS A 72 19.06 -15.22 -21.63
C LYS A 72 19.85 -15.61 -22.87
N LEU A 73 20.67 -16.66 -22.78
CA LEU A 73 21.45 -17.18 -23.91
C LEU A 73 20.65 -18.15 -24.78
N GLY A 74 19.41 -18.50 -24.39
CA GLY A 74 18.61 -19.51 -25.09
C GLY A 74 19.20 -20.91 -24.97
N TRP A 75 19.99 -21.18 -23.93
CA TRP A 75 20.62 -22.48 -23.67
C TRP A 75 19.76 -23.31 -22.73
N SER A 76 19.58 -24.60 -23.00
CA SER A 76 18.90 -25.54 -22.10
C SER A 76 19.83 -26.66 -21.64
N ARG A 77 19.54 -27.22 -20.47
CA ARG A 77 20.25 -28.41 -19.96
C ARG A 77 19.76 -29.66 -20.69
N ALA A 78 20.57 -30.72 -20.69
CA ALA A 78 20.13 -32.03 -21.16
C ALA A 78 18.83 -32.47 -20.46
N GLY A 79 17.76 -32.64 -21.23
CA GLY A 79 16.41 -32.97 -20.73
C GLY A 79 15.45 -31.79 -20.60
N GLU A 80 15.89 -30.54 -20.81
CA GLU A 80 15.02 -29.35 -20.83
C GLU A 80 14.62 -28.99 -22.27
N THR A 81 13.32 -28.83 -22.50
CA THR A 81 12.76 -28.38 -23.80
C THR A 81 12.58 -26.86 -23.78
N VAL A 82 13.25 -26.15 -24.68
CA VAL A 82 13.02 -24.72 -24.90
C VAL A 82 11.72 -24.55 -25.69
N VAL A 83 10.72 -23.91 -25.08
CA VAL A 83 9.47 -23.55 -25.75
C VAL A 83 9.54 -22.09 -26.17
N ILE A 84 9.60 -21.83 -27.46
CA ILE A 84 9.51 -20.48 -28.03
C ILE A 84 8.06 -20.28 -28.44
N ILE A 85 7.36 -19.39 -27.74
CA ILE A 85 5.96 -19.07 -28.04
C ILE A 85 5.95 -17.85 -28.97
N PRO A 86 5.42 -17.95 -30.21
CA PRO A 86 5.23 -16.81 -31.08
C PRO A 86 4.35 -15.75 -30.41
N GLN A 87 4.71 -14.49 -30.58
CA GLN A 87 4.03 -13.39 -29.89
C GLN A 87 2.55 -13.31 -30.28
N GLU A 88 2.20 -13.67 -31.52
CA GLU A 88 0.81 -13.70 -31.99
C GLU A 88 -0.05 -14.77 -31.30
N GLU A 89 0.56 -15.87 -30.82
CA GLU A 89 -0.15 -16.88 -30.03
C GLU A 89 -0.28 -16.46 -28.57
N LEU A 90 0.74 -15.80 -28.04
CA LEU A 90 0.70 -15.26 -26.68
C LEU A 90 -0.41 -14.19 -26.55
N ASP A 91 -0.54 -13.30 -27.52
CA ASP A 91 -1.55 -12.23 -27.53
C ASP A 91 -2.98 -12.79 -27.65
N LYS A 92 -3.14 -13.91 -28.39
CA LYS A 92 -4.41 -14.65 -28.47
C LYS A 92 -4.79 -15.33 -27.16
N VAL A 93 -3.83 -15.94 -26.46
CA VAL A 93 -4.04 -16.69 -25.20
C VAL A 93 -4.25 -15.73 -24.03
N LEU A 94 -3.46 -14.66 -23.94
CA LEU A 94 -3.56 -13.66 -22.88
C LEU A 94 -4.77 -12.74 -23.04
N GLY A 95 -5.55 -12.89 -24.14
CA GLY A 95 -6.70 -12.05 -24.40
C GLY A 95 -6.32 -10.58 -24.53
N VAL A 96 -5.10 -10.27 -24.96
CA VAL A 96 -4.66 -8.90 -25.29
C VAL A 96 -5.27 -8.52 -26.64
N LYS A 97 -6.60 -8.57 -26.70
CA LYS A 97 -7.37 -7.79 -27.66
C LYS A 97 -7.43 -6.38 -27.09
N GLU A 98 -6.43 -5.61 -27.48
CA GLU A 98 -6.59 -4.29 -28.06
C GLU A 98 -5.19 -3.69 -28.09
N GLU A 99 -4.77 -3.28 -29.28
CA GLU A 99 -3.86 -2.16 -29.39
C GLU A 99 -4.43 -1.09 -28.47
N VAL A 100 -3.80 -0.86 -27.32
CA VAL A 100 -4.12 0.28 -26.48
C VAL A 100 -3.97 1.46 -27.42
N GLN A 101 -5.10 1.97 -27.92
CA GLN A 101 -5.11 3.16 -28.73
C GLN A 101 -4.27 4.14 -27.95
N LYS A 102 -3.15 4.59 -28.52
CA LYS A 102 -2.34 5.62 -27.87
C LYS A 102 -3.27 6.80 -27.74
N ILE A 103 -3.89 6.94 -26.57
CA ILE A 103 -4.74 8.06 -26.24
C ILE A 103 -3.78 9.25 -26.28
N ILE A 104 -3.83 10.03 -27.36
CA ILE A 104 -3.10 11.30 -27.50
C ILE A 104 -3.82 12.38 -26.66
N GLU A 105 -4.32 12.01 -25.48
CA GLU A 105 -4.84 12.97 -24.52
C GLU A 105 -3.66 13.48 -23.71
N PRO A 106 -3.50 14.80 -23.56
CA PRO A 106 -2.54 15.37 -22.63
C PRO A 106 -2.72 14.79 -21.22
N TYR A 107 -1.62 14.48 -20.53
CA TYR A 107 -1.65 13.84 -19.22
C TYR A 107 -2.61 14.49 -18.21
N TRP A 108 -2.80 15.81 -18.27
CA TRP A 108 -3.70 16.55 -17.38
C TRP A 108 -5.19 16.16 -17.54
N GLN A 109 -5.62 15.74 -18.73
CA GLN A 109 -7.01 15.31 -18.97
C GLN A 109 -7.32 13.99 -18.25
N GLY A 110 -6.33 13.09 -18.17
CA GLY A 110 -6.45 11.85 -17.40
C GLY A 110 -6.65 12.11 -15.91
N TRP A 111 -5.88 13.04 -15.35
CA TRP A 111 -6.00 13.43 -13.94
C TRP A 111 -7.35 14.07 -13.61
N MET A 112 -7.86 14.95 -14.47
CA MET A 112 -9.18 15.57 -14.27
C MET A 112 -10.31 14.53 -14.21
N LYS A 113 -10.31 13.55 -15.13
CA LYS A 113 -11.30 12.45 -15.14
C LYS A 113 -11.25 11.57 -13.89
N LEU A 114 -10.06 11.38 -13.31
CA LEU A 114 -9.87 10.55 -12.11
C LEU A 114 -10.47 11.18 -10.85
N PHE A 115 -10.41 12.51 -10.74
CA PHE A 115 -10.80 13.23 -9.53
C PHE A 115 -12.18 13.90 -9.61
N TRP A 116 -12.71 14.14 -10.81
CA TRP A 116 -13.99 14.82 -11.01
C TRP A 116 -14.82 14.14 -12.09
N LYS A 117 -15.62 13.15 -11.68
CA LYS A 117 -16.61 12.47 -12.51
C LYS A 117 -17.93 13.24 -12.55
#